data_AF-A0A9E2ZWI4-F1
#
_entry.id   AF-A0A9E2ZWI4-F1
#
_cell.length_a   1.000
_cell.length_b   1.000
_cell.length_c   1.000
_cell.angle_alpha   90.00
_cell.angle_beta   90.00
_cell.angle_gamma   90.00
#
_symmetry.space_group_name_H-M   'P 1'
#
loop_
_entity.id
_entity.type
_entity.pdbx_description
1 polymer ?
#
loop_
_entity_poly.entity_id
_entity_poly.type
_entity_poly.pdbx_seq_one_letter_code
_entity_poly.pdbx_strand_id
1 'polypeptide(L)'
;ARWTLRTVAAILANPRYTGRQVWNRQRTDFDLVDPANTGLGHKQVLRWNLPEGWVISKHPAHAALVSEADFSAVQQLTAPRGPAGPAVRRYLLAGLLACGQCGRRLESAWSNGKPAYRCRHGYTSATSPDPARPRNTYIRKDQVLSHLAAIGILLAGTAGTPGRGSRGTAQLTAPADAGALIDQLRAHSVALTYDPDDRTLHASGQNAPSVTIGTKR
;
A
#
# COMPACT_ATOMS: atom_id res chain seq x y z
N ALA A 1 24.52 -20.44 7.81
CA ALA A 1 23.11 -19.97 7.78
C ALA A 1 23.08 -18.45 7.80
N ARG A 2 22.19 -17.77 7.06
CA ARG A 2 22.12 -16.30 6.99
C ARG A 2 20.74 -15.81 7.43
N TRP A 3 20.70 -14.88 8.38
CA TRP A 3 19.47 -14.24 8.84
C TRP A 3 18.94 -13.26 7.79
N THR A 4 17.61 -13.25 7.57
CA THR A 4 16.95 -12.27 6.69
C THR A 4 16.07 -11.33 7.51
N LEU A 5 15.87 -10.09 7.05
CA LEU A 5 14.98 -9.13 7.69
C LEU A 5 13.54 -9.66 7.84
N ARG A 6 13.07 -10.43 6.84
CA ARG A 6 11.76 -11.08 6.89
C ARG A 6 11.68 -12.09 8.03
N THR A 7 12.73 -12.85 8.26
CA THR A 7 12.82 -13.81 9.37
C THR A 7 12.78 -13.08 10.71
N VAL A 8 13.56 -12.01 10.87
CA VAL A 8 13.58 -11.20 12.11
C VAL A 8 12.21 -10.58 12.37
N ALA A 9 11.57 -10.01 11.34
CA ALA A 9 10.23 -9.45 11.46
C ALA A 9 9.19 -10.50 11.89
N ALA A 10 9.26 -11.72 11.34
CA ALA A 10 8.34 -12.80 11.72
C ALA A 10 8.53 -13.27 13.18
N ILE A 11 9.77 -13.20 13.70
CA ILE A 11 10.06 -13.48 15.11
C ILE A 11 9.47 -12.38 15.99
N LEU A 12 9.77 -11.11 15.68
CA LEU A 12 9.27 -9.98 16.48
C LEU A 12 7.73 -9.90 16.49
N ALA A 13 7.06 -10.38 15.44
CA ALA A 13 5.60 -10.40 15.34
C ALA A 13 4.92 -11.63 15.97
N ASN A 14 5.65 -12.54 16.62
CA ASN A 14 5.09 -13.78 17.15
C ASN A 14 4.64 -13.65 18.63
N PRO A 15 3.32 -13.60 18.92
CA PRO A 15 2.84 -13.38 20.28
C PRO A 15 3.11 -14.56 21.22
N ARG A 16 3.54 -15.73 20.71
CA ARG A 16 3.92 -16.86 21.58
C ARG A 16 5.07 -16.51 22.52
N TYR A 17 5.91 -15.53 22.18
CA TYR A 17 7.00 -15.10 23.06
C TYR A 17 6.52 -14.42 24.34
N THR A 18 5.25 -14.01 24.42
CA THR A 18 4.61 -13.50 25.65
C THR A 18 4.19 -14.60 26.63
N GLY A 19 4.42 -15.88 26.31
CA GLY A 19 3.99 -17.01 27.14
C GLY A 19 2.60 -17.55 26.79
N ARG A 20 1.92 -16.96 25.80
CA ARG A 20 0.57 -17.36 25.34
C ARG A 20 0.62 -18.41 24.24
N GLN A 21 -0.40 -19.26 24.16
CA GLN A 21 -0.64 -20.09 22.98
C GLN A 21 -1.46 -19.33 21.94
N VAL A 22 -1.19 -19.63 20.67
CA VAL A 22 -1.79 -18.95 19.51
C VAL A 22 -2.21 -20.01 18.50
N TRP A 23 -3.49 -20.05 18.15
CA TRP A 23 -4.06 -20.95 17.16
C TRP A 23 -4.77 -20.18 16.05
N ASN A 24 -5.27 -20.93 15.06
CA ASN A 24 -5.94 -20.40 13.87
C ASN A 24 -5.05 -19.44 13.05
N ARG A 25 -3.73 -19.71 12.99
CA ARG A 25 -2.80 -18.90 12.19
C ARG A 25 -2.90 -19.21 10.69
N GLN A 26 -3.32 -20.42 10.36
CA GLN A 26 -3.56 -20.87 9.00
C GLN A 26 -4.93 -21.54 8.96
N ARG A 27 -5.66 -21.30 7.88
CA ARG A 27 -6.87 -22.04 7.56
C ARG A 27 -6.70 -22.78 6.25
N THR A 28 -7.47 -23.83 6.12
CA THR A 28 -7.62 -24.57 4.88
C THR A 28 -8.80 -23.98 4.12
N ASP A 29 -8.54 -23.48 2.91
CA ASP A 29 -9.57 -23.09 1.94
C ASP A 29 -9.57 -24.07 0.76
N PHE A 30 -10.64 -24.02 -0.04
CA PHE A 30 -10.77 -24.82 -1.26
C PHE A 30 -10.96 -23.89 -2.45
N ASP A 31 -9.96 -23.84 -3.33
CA ASP A 31 -10.02 -23.08 -4.58
C ASP A 31 -10.49 -23.99 -5.72
N LEU A 32 -11.15 -23.43 -6.72
CA LEU A 32 -11.37 -24.14 -7.99
C LEU A 32 -10.03 -24.51 -8.63
N VAL A 33 -9.94 -25.73 -9.18
CA VAL A 33 -8.75 -26.18 -9.93
C VAL A 33 -8.56 -25.32 -11.18
N ASP A 34 -9.66 -25.07 -11.89
CA ASP A 34 -9.73 -24.17 -13.04
C ASP A 34 -11.03 -23.34 -12.97
N PRO A 35 -10.94 -21.99 -12.88
CA PRO A 35 -12.11 -21.12 -12.91
C PRO A 35 -12.91 -21.19 -14.22
N ALA A 36 -12.28 -21.58 -15.35
CA ALA A 36 -12.93 -21.72 -16.65
C ALA A 36 -13.60 -23.09 -16.84
N ASN A 37 -13.32 -24.05 -15.97
CA ASN A 37 -13.91 -25.39 -16.00
C ASN A 37 -14.19 -25.91 -14.58
N THR A 38 -15.38 -25.56 -14.07
CA THR A 38 -15.83 -25.92 -12.72
C THR A 38 -16.05 -27.43 -12.52
N GLY A 39 -16.07 -28.22 -13.59
CA GLY A 39 -16.19 -29.69 -13.51
C GLY A 39 -14.93 -30.40 -13.02
N LEU A 40 -13.78 -29.72 -13.00
CA LEU A 40 -12.50 -30.26 -12.53
C LEU A 40 -12.37 -30.27 -11.00
N GLY A 41 -13.36 -29.73 -10.28
CA GLY A 41 -13.41 -29.75 -8.82
C GLY A 41 -12.52 -28.73 -8.13
N HIS A 42 -12.20 -28.99 -6.87
CA HIS A 42 -11.48 -28.08 -5.98
C HIS A 42 -10.14 -28.63 -5.52
N LYS A 43 -9.17 -27.75 -5.30
CA LYS A 43 -7.90 -28.05 -4.63
C LYS A 43 -7.85 -27.41 -3.25
N GLN A 44 -7.30 -28.14 -2.30
CA GLN A 44 -7.05 -27.64 -0.95
C GLN A 44 -5.90 -26.62 -0.98
N VAL A 45 -6.09 -25.43 -0.41
CA VAL A 45 -5.07 -24.38 -0.32
C VAL A 45 -4.96 -23.90 1.12
N LEU A 46 -3.74 -23.93 1.67
CA LEU A 46 -3.47 -23.41 2.99
C LEU A 46 -3.22 -21.90 2.91
N ARG A 47 -4.05 -21.10 3.59
CA ARG A 47 -3.91 -19.64 3.64
C ARG A 47 -3.59 -19.19 5.07
N TRP A 48 -2.69 -18.22 5.18
CA TRP A 48 -2.41 -17.57 6.46
C TRP A 48 -3.56 -16.64 6.82
N ASN A 49 -4.07 -16.77 8.04
CA ASN A 49 -5.02 -15.82 8.60
C ASN A 49 -4.29 -14.56 9.04
N LEU A 50 -4.98 -13.43 8.92
CA LEU A 50 -4.52 -12.19 9.51
C LEU A 50 -4.51 -12.30 11.05
N PRO A 51 -3.67 -11.52 11.76
CA PRO A 51 -3.55 -11.59 13.22
C PRO A 51 -4.88 -11.42 13.97
N GLU A 52 -5.84 -10.68 13.42
CA GLU A 52 -7.17 -10.47 14.01
C GLU A 52 -8.00 -11.76 14.07
N GLY A 53 -7.71 -12.71 13.17
CA GLY A 53 -8.32 -14.04 13.17
C GLY A 53 -7.59 -15.05 14.06
N TRP A 54 -6.46 -14.68 14.65
CA TRP A 54 -5.73 -15.56 15.56
C TRP A 54 -6.43 -15.58 16.89
N VAL A 55 -6.48 -16.76 17.48
CA VAL A 55 -7.05 -16.92 18.81
C VAL A 55 -5.91 -17.18 19.78
N ILE A 56 -5.89 -16.40 20.86
CA ILE A 56 -4.80 -16.37 21.83
C ILE A 56 -5.32 -16.86 23.19
N SER A 57 -4.53 -17.65 23.90
CA SER A 57 -4.92 -18.21 25.20
C SER A 57 -5.21 -17.12 26.22
N LYS A 58 -6.27 -17.30 27.04
CA LYS A 58 -6.60 -16.39 28.15
C LYS A 58 -5.58 -16.45 29.29
N HIS A 59 -4.97 -17.62 29.49
CA HIS A 59 -3.96 -17.87 30.51
C HIS A 59 -2.59 -18.12 29.86
N PRO A 60 -1.47 -17.77 30.54
CA PRO A 60 -0.14 -18.18 30.12
C PRO A 60 -0.04 -19.71 30.05
N ALA A 61 0.57 -20.21 28.98
CA ALA A 61 0.79 -21.63 28.75
C ALA A 61 2.24 -22.05 29.00
N HIS A 62 3.17 -21.10 29.01
CA HIS A 62 4.58 -21.31 29.35
C HIS A 62 5.22 -20.02 29.85
N ALA A 63 6.43 -20.14 30.41
CA ALA A 63 7.22 -18.99 30.81
C ALA A 63 7.39 -18.02 29.63
N ALA A 64 7.11 -16.74 29.87
CA ALA A 64 7.24 -15.69 28.87
C ALA A 64 8.72 -15.40 28.62
N LEU A 65 9.10 -15.27 27.34
CA LEU A 65 10.44 -14.81 26.96
C LEU A 65 10.53 -13.29 26.96
N VAL A 66 9.40 -12.61 26.71
CA VAL A 66 9.25 -11.15 26.75
C VAL A 66 7.93 -10.79 27.43
N SER A 67 7.86 -9.60 28.04
CA SER A 67 6.61 -9.12 28.62
C SER A 67 5.59 -8.74 27.54
N GLU A 68 4.30 -8.76 27.87
CA GLU A 68 3.25 -8.27 26.96
C GLU A 68 3.42 -6.77 26.63
N ALA A 69 3.94 -6.00 27.58
CA ALA A 69 4.22 -4.58 27.41
C ALA A 69 5.33 -4.35 26.36
N ASP A 70 6.46 -5.06 26.47
CA ASP A 70 7.57 -4.94 25.52
C ASP A 70 7.17 -5.44 24.13
N PHE A 71 6.43 -6.55 24.07
CA PHE A 71 5.91 -7.07 22.80
C PHE A 71 5.04 -6.02 22.11
N SER A 72 4.13 -5.40 22.86
CA SER A 72 3.23 -4.36 22.35
C SER A 72 4.00 -3.12 21.91
N ALA A 73 5.00 -2.68 22.69
CA ALA A 73 5.85 -1.54 22.33
C ALA A 73 6.56 -1.77 20.99
N VAL A 74 7.10 -2.98 20.77
CA VAL A 74 7.74 -3.34 19.49
C VAL A 74 6.75 -3.33 18.33
N GLN A 75 5.50 -3.79 18.52
CA GLN A 75 4.49 -3.75 17.44
C GLN A 75 4.13 -2.32 17.03
N GLN A 76 4.25 -1.35 17.95
CA GLN A 76 3.98 0.07 17.68
C GLN A 76 5.16 0.79 17.02
N LEU A 77 6.36 0.18 16.98
CA LEU A 77 7.50 0.78 16.33
C LEU A 77 7.28 0.88 14.82
N THR A 78 7.18 2.11 14.32
CA THR A 78 7.14 2.39 12.90
C THR A 78 8.53 2.77 12.43
N ALA A 79 9.17 1.92 11.63
CA ALA A 79 10.38 2.32 10.92
C ALA A 79 10.00 3.26 9.75
N PRO A 80 10.58 4.47 9.66
CA PRO A 80 10.42 5.29 8.48
C PRO A 80 10.93 4.52 7.27
N ARG A 81 10.08 4.34 6.26
CA ARG A 81 10.47 3.71 4.99
C ARG A 81 11.33 4.70 4.20
N GLY A 82 12.64 4.49 4.20
CA GLY A 82 13.57 5.29 3.40
C GLY A 82 15.02 5.16 3.87
N PRO A 83 16.00 5.63 3.07
CA PRO A 83 17.39 5.69 3.50
C PRO A 83 17.53 6.59 4.75
N ALA A 84 18.32 6.14 5.72
CA ALA A 84 18.70 6.95 6.87
C ALA A 84 19.68 8.04 6.42
N GLY A 85 19.16 9.23 6.14
CA GLY A 85 19.96 10.39 5.72
C GLY A 85 19.13 11.36 4.86
N PRO A 86 19.60 12.61 4.68
CA PRO A 86 18.95 13.54 3.76
C PRO A 86 18.95 12.94 2.37
N ALA A 87 17.77 12.62 1.86
CA ALA A 87 17.65 12.04 0.53
C ALA A 87 18.16 13.06 -0.49
N VAL A 88 19.23 12.71 -1.22
CA VAL A 88 19.78 13.50 -2.35
C VAL A 88 18.67 13.84 -3.36
N ARG A 89 17.62 13.02 -3.42
CA ARG A 89 16.45 13.19 -4.29
C ARG A 89 15.17 13.05 -3.46
N ARG A 90 14.33 14.09 -3.47
CA ARG A 90 13.01 14.09 -2.79
C ARG A 90 11.92 13.53 -3.69
N TYR A 91 11.37 12.38 -3.31
CA TYR A 91 10.23 11.74 -3.98
C TYR A 91 8.95 12.00 -3.16
N LEU A 92 8.29 13.13 -3.44
CA LEU A 92 7.17 13.63 -2.63
C LEU A 92 6.01 12.63 -2.45
N LEU A 93 5.80 11.74 -3.43
CA LEU A 93 4.69 10.78 -3.46
C LEU A 93 5.13 9.35 -3.10
N ALA A 94 6.35 9.18 -2.59
CA ALA A 94 6.84 7.89 -2.14
C ALA A 94 5.91 7.32 -1.05
N GLY A 95 5.45 6.08 -1.26
CA GLY A 95 4.50 5.39 -0.38
C GLY A 95 3.04 5.76 -0.57
N LEU A 96 2.71 6.83 -1.32
CA LEU A 96 1.32 7.23 -1.59
C LEU A 96 0.76 6.58 -2.85
N LEU A 97 1.59 6.35 -3.87
CA LEU A 97 1.15 5.78 -5.14
C LEU A 97 1.01 4.25 -5.10
N ALA A 98 -0.10 3.73 -5.60
CA ALA A 98 -0.39 2.32 -5.80
C ALA A 98 -0.67 2.01 -7.28
N CYS A 99 -0.39 0.78 -7.69
CA CYS A 99 -0.60 0.31 -9.06
C CYS A 99 -2.03 -0.21 -9.23
N GLY A 100 -2.78 0.29 -10.21
CA GLY A 100 -4.14 -0.17 -10.51
C GLY A 100 -4.21 -1.64 -10.94
N GLN A 101 -3.16 -2.16 -11.59
CA GLN A 101 -3.14 -3.55 -12.07
C GLN A 101 -2.83 -4.59 -10.99
N CYS A 102 -1.93 -4.28 -10.04
CA CYS A 102 -1.47 -5.28 -9.05
C CYS A 102 -1.59 -4.84 -7.58
N GLY A 103 -2.12 -3.65 -7.31
CA GLY A 103 -2.32 -3.09 -5.97
C GLY A 103 -1.03 -2.73 -5.21
N ARG A 104 0.15 -3.07 -5.72
CA ARG A 104 1.43 -2.80 -5.05
C ARG A 104 1.76 -1.30 -5.06
N ARG A 105 2.48 -0.85 -4.04
CA ARG A 105 3.03 0.51 -4.00
C ARG A 105 4.08 0.71 -5.08
N LEU A 106 4.04 1.84 -5.76
CA LEU A 106 5.04 2.17 -6.77
C LEU A 106 6.39 2.46 -6.11
N GLU A 107 7.45 1.98 -6.74
CA GLU A 107 8.84 2.26 -6.40
C GLU A 107 9.24 3.64 -6.93
N SER A 108 9.96 4.41 -6.12
CA SER A 108 10.61 5.65 -6.56
C SER A 108 11.71 5.36 -7.57
N ALA A 109 11.70 6.07 -8.70
CA ALA A 109 12.68 5.93 -9.77
C ALA A 109 13.15 7.30 -10.25
N TRP A 110 14.38 7.35 -10.78
CA TRP A 110 14.88 8.52 -11.50
C TRP A 110 15.03 8.16 -12.97
N SER A 111 14.47 8.97 -13.85
CA SER A 111 14.49 8.71 -15.29
C SER A 111 14.58 10.04 -16.04
N ASN A 112 15.50 10.12 -17.00
CA ASN A 112 15.69 11.29 -17.86
C ASN A 112 15.80 12.61 -17.08
N GLY A 113 16.58 12.62 -16.00
CA GLY A 113 16.78 13.79 -15.15
C GLY A 113 15.59 14.17 -14.26
N LYS A 114 14.52 13.37 -14.24
CA LYS A 114 13.28 13.67 -13.52
C LYS A 114 12.88 12.54 -12.55
N PRO A 115 12.27 12.87 -11.40
CA PRO A 115 11.67 11.87 -10.51
C PRO A 115 10.43 11.25 -11.14
N ALA A 116 10.32 9.93 -11.01
CA ALA A 116 9.24 9.10 -11.51
C ALA A 116 8.89 7.99 -10.52
N TYR A 117 7.81 7.28 -10.79
CA TYR A 117 7.32 6.17 -9.99
C TYR A 117 7.02 5.00 -10.92
N ARG A 118 7.41 3.79 -10.52
CA ARG A 118 7.23 2.60 -11.35
C ARG A 118 6.76 1.39 -10.55
N CYS A 119 5.99 0.51 -11.17
CA CYS A 119 5.71 -0.81 -10.64
C CYS A 119 6.32 -1.86 -11.56
N ARG A 120 7.13 -2.76 -10.99
CA ARG A 120 7.67 -3.93 -11.69
C ARG A 120 6.84 -5.18 -11.43
N HIS A 121 5.64 -5.06 -10.86
CA HIS A 121 4.72 -6.16 -10.55
C HIS A 121 5.32 -7.30 -9.72
N GLY A 122 6.39 -7.01 -8.95
CA GLY A 122 7.09 -7.98 -8.13
C GLY A 122 8.25 -8.72 -8.77
N TYR A 123 8.49 -8.47 -10.05
CA TYR A 123 9.58 -9.07 -10.77
C TYR A 123 10.86 -8.26 -10.61
N THR A 124 11.99 -8.94 -10.57
CA THR A 124 13.32 -8.34 -10.48
C THR A 124 14.10 -8.57 -11.76
N SER A 125 15.29 -7.99 -11.88
CA SER A 125 16.19 -8.27 -13.02
C SER A 125 16.68 -9.72 -13.05
N ALA A 126 16.56 -10.44 -11.93
CA ALA A 126 16.86 -11.86 -11.84
C ALA A 126 15.67 -12.76 -12.22
N THR A 127 14.49 -12.19 -12.46
CA THR A 127 13.33 -12.97 -12.91
C THR A 127 13.40 -13.18 -14.42
N SER A 128 13.26 -14.44 -14.86
CA SER A 128 13.24 -14.78 -16.28
C SER A 128 12.17 -13.99 -17.05
N PRO A 129 12.45 -13.55 -18.29
CA PRO A 129 11.47 -12.89 -19.13
C PRO A 129 10.27 -13.81 -19.41
N ASP A 130 9.06 -13.27 -19.29
CA ASP A 130 7.80 -13.93 -19.62
C ASP A 130 6.98 -12.97 -20.50
N PRO A 131 6.59 -13.35 -21.73
CA PRO A 131 5.79 -12.51 -22.61
C PRO A 131 4.36 -12.26 -22.10
N ALA A 132 3.81 -13.13 -21.25
CA ALA A 132 2.49 -12.93 -20.63
C ALA A 132 2.53 -11.92 -19.46
N ARG A 133 3.72 -11.47 -19.06
CA ARG A 133 3.91 -10.56 -17.94
C ARG A 133 3.32 -9.17 -18.23
N PRO A 134 2.61 -8.57 -17.27
CA PRO A 134 2.18 -7.18 -17.39
C PRO A 134 3.37 -6.23 -17.52
N ARG A 135 3.24 -5.26 -18.43
CA ARG A 135 4.27 -4.23 -18.64
C ARG A 135 4.48 -3.43 -17.35
N ASN A 136 5.72 -3.00 -17.13
CA ASN A 136 6.02 -2.16 -15.96
C ASN A 136 5.16 -0.88 -16.01
N THR A 137 4.37 -0.65 -14.97
CA THR A 137 3.67 0.62 -14.79
C THR A 137 4.70 1.72 -14.58
N TYR A 138 4.50 2.87 -15.23
CA TYR A 138 5.40 4.00 -15.12
C TYR A 138 4.63 5.32 -15.19
N ILE A 139 4.93 6.24 -14.28
CA ILE A 139 4.35 7.57 -14.25
C ILE A 139 5.38 8.59 -13.73
N ARG A 140 5.45 9.77 -14.34
CA ARG A 140 6.36 10.84 -13.89
C ARG A 140 5.75 11.66 -12.77
N LYS A 141 6.59 12.24 -11.90
CA LYS A 141 6.14 13.10 -10.81
C LYS A 141 5.33 14.29 -11.32
N ASP A 142 5.79 14.95 -12.38
CA ASP A 142 5.12 16.12 -12.97
C ASP A 142 3.70 15.80 -13.42
N GLN A 143 3.49 14.66 -14.08
CA GLN A 143 2.17 14.18 -14.50
C GLN A 143 1.20 14.00 -13.33
N VAL A 144 1.66 13.47 -12.19
CA VAL A 144 0.81 13.35 -10.99
C VAL A 144 0.55 14.71 -10.36
N LEU A 145 1.59 15.53 -10.20
CA LEU A 145 1.46 16.83 -9.54
C LEU A 145 0.51 17.77 -10.28
N SER A 146 0.51 17.76 -11.62
CA SER A 146 -0.41 18.56 -12.43
C SER A 146 -1.89 18.26 -12.17
N HIS A 147 -2.21 17.05 -11.69
CA HIS A 147 -3.60 16.60 -11.47
C HIS A 147 -3.98 16.49 -9.99
N LEU A 148 -3.06 16.83 -9.07
CA LEU A 148 -3.32 16.72 -7.63
C LEU A 148 -4.41 17.70 -7.16
N ALA A 149 -4.44 18.93 -7.67
CA ALA A 149 -5.47 19.90 -7.30
C ALA A 149 -6.87 19.40 -7.69
N ALA A 150 -7.01 18.77 -8.88
CA ALA A 150 -8.26 18.17 -9.32
C ALA A 150 -8.69 17.01 -8.39
N ILE A 151 -7.75 16.16 -7.97
CA ILE A 151 -8.02 15.08 -7.00
C ILE A 151 -8.45 15.64 -5.65
N GLY A 152 -7.81 16.72 -5.18
CA GLY A 152 -8.17 17.41 -3.94
C GLY A 152 -9.61 17.94 -3.96
N ILE A 153 -10.01 18.59 -5.06
CA ILE A 153 -11.39 19.07 -5.27
C ILE A 153 -12.38 17.91 -5.24
N LEU A 154 -12.07 16.82 -5.94
CA LEU A 154 -12.92 15.65 -6.01
C LEU A 154 -13.10 14.94 -4.66
N LEU A 155 -12.04 14.86 -3.86
CA LEU A 155 -12.09 14.30 -2.50
C LEU A 155 -12.91 15.19 -1.54
N ALA A 156 -12.87 16.51 -1.71
CA ALA A 156 -13.71 17.41 -0.93
C ALA A 156 -15.20 17.33 -1.33
N GLY A 157 -15.49 17.05 -2.60
CA GLY A 157 -16.85 16.91 -3.13
C GLY A 157 -17.59 15.63 -2.73
N THR A 158 -16.87 14.54 -2.41
CA THR A 158 -17.48 13.28 -1.91
C THR A 158 -17.80 13.32 -0.41
N ALA A 159 -17.27 14.29 0.33
CA ALA A 159 -17.64 14.59 1.71
C ALA A 159 -18.93 15.44 1.73
N GLY A 160 -20.08 14.80 1.51
CA GLY A 160 -21.38 15.47 1.52
C GLY A 160 -21.72 16.13 2.88
N THR A 161 -21.78 17.46 2.85
CA THR A 161 -22.42 18.42 3.78
C THR A 161 -21.72 18.79 5.09
N PRO A 162 -21.20 20.04 5.21
CA PRO A 162 -21.20 20.78 6.46
C PRO A 162 -22.38 21.74 6.51
N GLY A 163 -23.01 21.83 7.68
CA GLY A 163 -23.98 22.86 8.00
C GLY A 163 -23.43 24.26 7.70
N ARG A 164 -24.36 25.13 7.32
CA ARG A 164 -24.21 26.55 7.05
C ARG A 164 -23.25 27.25 8.03
N GLY A 165 -22.03 27.57 7.58
CA GLY A 165 -21.17 28.59 8.19
C GLY A 165 -19.67 28.32 8.11
N SER A 166 -18.94 29.13 7.32
CA SER A 166 -17.48 29.36 7.36
C SER A 166 -16.59 28.15 6.96
N ARG A 167 -15.78 28.15 5.90
CA ARG A 167 -14.93 29.19 5.26
C ARG A 167 -14.61 28.74 3.83
N GLY A 168 -14.46 29.70 2.92
CA GLY A 168 -14.48 29.53 1.47
C GLY A 168 -13.56 28.48 0.87
N THR A 169 -14.09 27.86 -0.18
CA THR A 169 -13.35 27.27 -1.31
C THR A 169 -12.46 28.34 -1.95
N ALA A 170 -11.30 28.57 -1.34
CA ALA A 170 -10.23 29.29 -2.00
C ALA A 170 -9.68 28.38 -3.10
N GLN A 171 -9.93 28.80 -4.33
CA GLN A 171 -9.29 28.39 -5.57
C GLN A 171 -7.86 27.85 -5.34
N LEU A 172 -7.67 26.53 -5.41
CA LEU A 172 -6.37 25.86 -5.30
C LEU A 172 -5.47 26.34 -6.45
N THR A 173 -4.65 27.35 -6.18
CA THR A 173 -3.89 28.07 -7.20
C THR A 173 -2.43 28.25 -6.76
N ALA A 174 -1.74 27.22 -6.27
CA ALA A 174 -0.27 27.24 -6.15
C ALA A 174 0.34 25.86 -5.79
N PRO A 175 1.64 25.65 -6.04
CA PRO A 175 2.41 24.50 -5.53
C PRO A 175 2.45 24.39 -3.99
N ALA A 176 2.10 25.46 -3.24
CA ALA A 176 1.92 25.41 -1.79
C ALA A 176 0.78 24.47 -1.37
N ASP A 177 -0.26 24.37 -2.21
CA ASP A 177 -1.41 23.52 -1.96
C ASP A 177 -1.12 22.03 -2.19
N ALA A 178 -0.19 21.72 -3.09
CA ALA A 178 0.21 20.34 -3.38
C ALA A 178 0.94 19.70 -2.19
N GLY A 179 1.75 20.46 -1.45
CA GLY A 179 2.42 20.00 -0.24
C GLY A 179 1.42 19.64 0.86
N ALA A 180 0.52 20.58 1.18
CA ALA A 180 -0.52 20.38 2.19
C ALA A 180 -1.44 19.20 1.85
N LEU A 181 -1.84 19.05 0.57
CA LEU A 181 -2.64 17.92 0.13
C LEU A 181 -1.88 16.59 0.27
N ILE A 182 -0.59 16.55 -0.05
CA ILE A 182 0.25 15.36 0.12
C ILE A 182 0.33 14.98 1.61
N ASP A 183 0.51 15.96 2.50
CA ASP A 183 0.56 15.73 3.94
C ASP A 183 -0.79 15.24 4.47
N GLN A 184 -1.90 15.79 3.98
CA GLN A 184 -3.25 15.31 4.30
C GLN A 184 -3.47 13.87 3.84
N LEU A 185 -3.07 13.53 2.61
CA LEU A 185 -3.16 12.15 2.10
C LEU A 185 -2.35 11.18 2.96
N ARG A 186 -1.16 11.59 3.43
CA ARG A 186 -0.36 10.80 4.38
C ARG A 186 -1.05 10.63 5.72
N ALA A 187 -1.57 11.72 6.30
CA ALA A 187 -2.24 11.71 7.59
C ALA A 187 -3.45 10.77 7.61
N HIS A 188 -4.21 10.73 6.52
CA HIS A 188 -5.41 9.89 6.39
C HIS A 188 -5.12 8.51 5.76
N SER A 189 -3.85 8.17 5.51
CA SER A 189 -3.45 6.93 4.82
C SER A 189 -4.14 6.70 3.47
N VAL A 190 -4.53 7.77 2.78
CA VAL A 190 -5.21 7.70 1.48
C VAL A 190 -4.16 7.49 0.39
N ALA A 191 -4.27 6.38 -0.33
CA ALA A 191 -3.41 6.08 -1.46
C ALA A 191 -3.95 6.70 -2.76
N LEU A 192 -3.07 7.00 -3.70
CA LEU A 192 -3.43 7.35 -5.07
C LEU A 192 -3.14 6.17 -5.98
N THR A 193 -4.17 5.60 -6.59
CA THR A 193 -4.06 4.43 -7.47
C THR A 193 -3.98 4.89 -8.91
N TYR A 194 -2.88 4.54 -9.58
CA TYR A 194 -2.67 4.84 -10.99
C TYR A 194 -2.95 3.61 -11.85
N ASP A 195 -3.91 3.73 -12.76
CA ASP A 195 -4.18 2.74 -13.79
C ASP A 195 -3.36 3.08 -15.06
N PRO A 196 -2.40 2.22 -15.47
CA PRO A 196 -1.62 2.46 -16.68
C PRO A 196 -2.40 2.28 -17.99
N ASP A 197 -3.45 1.46 -18.01
CA ASP A 197 -4.20 1.12 -19.23
C ASP A 197 -5.12 2.29 -19.60
N ASP A 198 -5.83 2.81 -18.61
CA ASP A 198 -6.71 3.98 -18.77
C ASP A 198 -5.99 5.32 -18.55
N ARG A 199 -4.76 5.29 -18.02
CA ARG A 199 -3.98 6.47 -17.58
C ARG A 199 -4.76 7.34 -16.59
N THR A 200 -5.53 6.71 -15.71
CA THR A 200 -6.32 7.39 -14.71
C THR A 200 -5.65 7.33 -13.34
N LEU A 201 -5.88 8.35 -12.53
CA LEU A 201 -5.46 8.42 -11.14
C LEU A 201 -6.68 8.68 -10.28
N HIS A 202 -6.90 7.83 -9.28
CA HIS A 202 -7.98 8.00 -8.33
C HIS A 202 -7.46 7.82 -6.91
N ALA A 203 -8.09 8.46 -5.94
CA ALA A 203 -7.79 8.22 -4.54
C ALA A 203 -8.40 6.89 -4.09
N SER A 204 -7.82 6.22 -3.10
CA SER A 204 -8.38 4.99 -2.56
C SER A 204 -9.56 5.32 -1.64
N GLY A 205 -10.74 4.87 -2.05
CA GLY A 205 -12.02 5.00 -1.36
C GLY A 205 -13.12 4.40 -2.23
N GLN A 206 -14.15 3.80 -1.64
CA GLN A 206 -15.30 3.27 -2.39
C GLN A 206 -15.96 4.45 -3.13
N ASN A 207 -16.05 4.40 -4.47
CA ASN A 207 -16.53 5.48 -5.36
C ASN A 207 -15.65 6.75 -5.49
N ALA A 208 -14.34 6.65 -5.32
CA ALA A 208 -13.48 7.80 -5.62
C ALA A 208 -13.47 8.13 -7.13
N PRO A 209 -13.84 9.36 -7.54
CA PRO A 209 -13.78 9.78 -8.94
C PRO A 209 -12.33 9.77 -9.45
N SER A 210 -12.16 9.43 -10.73
CA SER A 210 -10.86 9.29 -11.38
C SER A 210 -10.52 10.51 -12.24
N VAL A 211 -9.24 10.87 -12.27
CA VAL A 211 -8.70 11.94 -13.10
C VAL A 211 -7.82 11.32 -14.19
N THR A 212 -8.13 11.59 -15.45
CA THR A 212 -7.31 11.16 -16.59
C THR A 212 -6.04 12.02 -16.67
N ILE A 213 -4.87 11.38 -16.66
CA ILE A 213 -3.55 12.04 -16.59
C ILE A 213 -2.90 12.25 -17.97
N GLY A 214 -3.52 11.77 -19.05
CA GLY A 214 -3.03 12.04 -20.40
C GLY A 214 -4.03 11.76 -21.51
N THR A 215 -3.78 12.35 -22.68
CA THR A 215 -4.50 12.06 -23.93
C THR A 215 -4.02 10.74 -24.54
N LYS A 216 -4.95 9.94 -25.09
CA LYS A 216 -4.61 8.82 -25.97
C LYS A 216 -3.86 9.42 -27.18
N ARG A 217 -2.67 8.89 -27.46
CA ARG A 217 -2.01 9.06 -28.76
C ARG A 217 -2.40 7.87 -29.62
#